data_AF-A0A3B9FJ44-F1
#
_entry.id   AF-A0A3B9FJ44-F1
#
_cell.length_a   1.000
_cell.length_b   1.000
_cell.length_c   1.000
_cell.angle_alpha   90.00
_cell.angle_beta   90.00
_cell.angle_gamma   90.00
#
_symmetry.space_group_name_H-M   'P 1'
#
loop_
_entity.id
_entity.type
_entity.pdbx_description
1 polymer ?
#
loop_
_entity_poly.entity_id
_entity_poly.type
_entity_poly.pdbx_seq_one_letter_code
_entity_poly.pdbx_strand_id
1 'polypeptide(L)'
;MPHLKRWKSEKMLLESKVYLDDSIDGSSDLLDFGIAKAKIAYLLNPTNEEAFENYNLLLFRSKPSNALKSWFAYLETMDAAADKRVLLLERCLNTLRNDELPIMDRRIAAEIAFSQMRTLAQAEGWMDDPENVVLVCELLAESGRLSEALSMIRTLVQKHPKHPPAIFLLVRLSVHLKDTSELPWIGNSLAILSARKDEVGIEAIRHMSLLHLLLPLDPESLNKCINLLSMNENAKPIDFLRINALRFASTRNETEQNLIIKTCSQLFDLE
;
A
#
# COMPACT_ATOMS: atom_id res chain seq x y z
N MET A 1 6.16 -25.37 37.95
CA MET A 1 5.19 -25.24 36.82
C MET A 1 5.47 -24.09 35.85
N PRO A 2 5.91 -22.87 36.25
CA PRO A 2 6.13 -21.75 35.32
C PRO A 2 7.10 -22.06 34.17
N HIS A 3 8.20 -22.76 34.45
CA HIS A 3 9.18 -23.18 33.44
C HIS A 3 8.60 -24.08 32.35
N LEU A 4 7.70 -25.01 32.71
CA LEU A 4 7.07 -25.92 31.75
C LEU A 4 6.10 -25.16 30.82
N LYS A 5 5.36 -24.18 31.37
CA LYS A 5 4.48 -23.30 30.58
C LYS A 5 5.29 -22.46 29.58
N ARG A 6 6.40 -21.88 30.04
CA ARG A 6 7.30 -21.08 29.20
C ARG A 6 7.95 -21.91 28.09
N TRP A 7 8.51 -23.08 28.42
CA TRP A 7 9.06 -23.99 27.42
C TRP A 7 8.03 -24.40 26.37
N LYS A 8 6.81 -24.75 26.79
CA LYS A 8 5.73 -25.10 25.87
C LYS A 8 5.30 -23.91 25.02
N SER A 9 5.26 -22.70 25.58
CA SER A 9 4.99 -21.46 24.84
C SER A 9 6.02 -21.25 23.72
N GLU A 10 7.31 -21.34 24.03
CA GLU A 10 8.41 -21.18 23.06
C GLU A 10 8.35 -22.22 21.94
N LYS A 11 8.04 -23.48 22.29
CA LYS A 11 7.83 -24.55 21.29
C LYS A 11 6.66 -24.24 20.35
N MET A 12 5.51 -23.85 20.90
CA MET A 12 4.32 -23.53 20.11
C MET A 12 4.53 -22.30 19.22
N LEU A 13 5.27 -21.31 19.72
CA LEU A 13 5.67 -20.14 18.93
C LEU A 13 6.50 -20.56 17.72
N LEU A 14 7.56 -21.33 17.92
CA LEU A 14 8.41 -21.82 16.83
C LEU A 14 7.61 -22.59 15.77
N GLU A 15 6.74 -23.51 16.20
CA GLU A 15 5.89 -24.29 15.29
C GLU A 15 4.89 -23.42 14.52
N SER A 16 4.40 -22.33 15.12
CA SER A 16 3.43 -21.45 14.47
C SER A 16 4.04 -20.49 13.44
N LYS A 17 5.33 -20.15 13.56
CA LYS A 17 6.02 -19.22 12.64
C LYS A 17 6.05 -19.72 11.20
N VAL A 18 6.05 -21.03 10.98
CA VAL A 18 6.02 -21.63 9.64
C VAL A 18 4.76 -21.22 8.87
N TYR A 19 3.67 -20.90 9.58
CA TYR A 19 2.41 -20.48 8.97
C TYR A 19 2.37 -19.00 8.58
N LEU A 20 3.45 -18.25 8.81
CA LEU A 20 3.61 -16.88 8.28
C LEU A 20 4.07 -16.86 6.82
N ASP A 21 4.40 -18.02 6.24
CA ASP A 21 4.74 -18.12 4.83
C ASP A 21 3.55 -17.67 3.96
N ASP A 22 3.81 -16.74 3.04
CA ASP A 22 2.81 -16.15 2.16
C ASP A 22 2.23 -17.16 1.15
N SER A 23 2.92 -18.28 0.90
CA SER A 23 2.42 -19.37 0.06
C SER A 23 1.26 -20.17 0.68
N ILE A 24 1.06 -20.05 1.99
CA ILE A 24 -0.05 -20.70 2.70
C ILE A 24 -1.28 -19.82 2.56
N ASP A 25 -2.30 -20.30 1.84
CA ASP A 25 -3.51 -19.53 1.60
C ASP A 25 -4.26 -19.20 2.91
N GLY A 26 -4.80 -17.98 2.98
CA GLY A 26 -5.56 -17.46 4.10
C GLY A 26 -6.90 -18.15 4.33
N SER A 27 -7.42 -18.85 3.32
CA SER A 27 -8.65 -19.65 3.41
C SER A 27 -8.43 -21.10 3.83
N SER A 28 -7.17 -21.52 4.01
CA SER A 28 -6.83 -22.91 4.31
C SER A 28 -7.02 -23.27 5.79
N ASP A 29 -7.47 -24.50 6.05
CA ASP A 29 -7.50 -25.08 7.41
C ASP A 29 -6.11 -25.03 8.08
N LEU A 30 -5.03 -25.00 7.27
CA LEU A 30 -3.65 -24.88 7.74
C LEU A 30 -3.41 -23.57 8.49
N LEU A 31 -3.96 -22.44 8.00
CA LEU A 31 -3.80 -21.17 8.70
C LEU A 31 -4.51 -21.19 10.06
N ASP A 32 -5.69 -21.80 10.15
CA ASP A 32 -6.42 -21.95 11.42
C ASP A 32 -5.62 -22.77 12.44
N PHE A 33 -4.92 -23.83 12.02
CA PHE A 33 -3.97 -24.54 12.88
C PHE A 33 -2.83 -23.64 13.36
N GLY A 34 -2.26 -22.83 12.46
CA GLY A 34 -1.22 -21.86 12.80
C GLY A 34 -1.70 -20.84 13.85
N ILE A 35 -2.88 -20.25 13.64
CA ILE A 35 -3.52 -19.31 14.56
C ILE A 35 -3.75 -19.96 15.93
N ALA A 36 -4.26 -21.19 15.97
CA ALA A 36 -4.49 -21.91 17.22
C ALA A 36 -3.20 -22.15 18.01
N LYS A 37 -2.12 -22.58 17.33
CA LYS A 37 -0.80 -22.77 17.95
C LYS A 37 -0.24 -21.46 18.50
N ALA A 38 -0.28 -20.39 17.72
CA ALA A 38 0.20 -19.08 18.14
C ALA A 38 -0.61 -18.53 19.32
N LYS A 39 -1.94 -18.73 19.33
CA LYS A 39 -2.80 -18.37 20.45
C LYS A 39 -2.42 -19.13 21.73
N ILE A 40 -2.15 -20.44 21.63
CA ILE A 40 -1.68 -21.25 22.77
C ILE A 40 -0.33 -20.72 23.27
N ALA A 41 0.60 -20.40 22.36
CA ALA A 41 1.90 -19.84 22.71
C ALA A 41 1.74 -18.56 23.55
N TYR A 42 0.92 -17.62 23.07
CA TYR A 42 0.61 -16.37 23.77
C TYR A 42 -0.07 -16.60 25.12
N LEU A 43 -1.11 -17.44 25.19
CA LEU A 43 -1.83 -17.70 26.45
C LEU A 43 -0.97 -18.39 27.52
N LEU A 44 0.01 -19.20 27.11
CA LEU A 44 0.94 -19.84 28.04
C LEU A 44 1.99 -18.88 28.61
N ASN A 45 2.30 -17.78 27.88
CA ASN A 45 3.24 -16.74 28.31
C ASN A 45 2.81 -15.35 27.81
N PRO A 46 1.79 -14.71 28.41
CA PRO A 46 1.19 -13.48 27.89
C PRO A 46 2.09 -12.24 27.89
N THR A 47 3.19 -12.27 28.65
CA THR A 47 4.18 -11.18 28.70
C THR A 47 5.22 -11.26 27.59
N ASN A 48 5.18 -12.30 26.75
CA ASN A 48 6.08 -12.42 25.61
C ASN A 48 5.53 -11.63 24.41
N GLU A 49 6.14 -10.47 24.13
CA GLU A 49 5.78 -9.61 22.99
C GLU A 49 5.86 -10.34 21.66
N GLU A 50 6.83 -11.22 21.47
CA GLU A 50 7.01 -11.97 20.21
C GLU A 50 5.87 -12.98 20.00
N ALA A 51 5.43 -13.64 21.07
CA ALA A 51 4.30 -14.56 21.00
C ALA A 51 2.98 -13.82 20.71
N PHE A 52 2.82 -12.63 21.32
CA PHE A 52 1.69 -11.75 21.03
C PHE A 52 1.71 -11.28 19.57
N GLU A 53 2.85 -10.80 19.08
CA GLU A 53 2.97 -10.28 17.73
C GLU A 53 2.74 -11.37 16.68
N ASN A 54 3.38 -12.53 16.84
CA ASN A 54 3.19 -13.67 15.94
C ASN A 54 1.73 -14.15 15.90
N TYR A 55 1.05 -14.19 17.06
CA TYR A 55 -0.38 -14.52 17.10
C TYR A 55 -1.22 -13.53 16.30
N ASN A 56 -1.01 -12.23 16.49
CA ASN A 56 -1.79 -11.22 15.80
C ASN A 56 -1.47 -11.13 14.30
N LEU A 57 -0.22 -11.38 13.89
CA LEU A 57 0.14 -11.45 12.47
C LEU A 57 -0.61 -12.58 11.76
N LEU A 58 -0.63 -13.79 12.33
CA LEU A 58 -1.40 -14.90 11.78
C LEU A 58 -2.92 -14.62 11.82
N LEU A 59 -3.40 -14.04 12.91
CA LEU A 59 -4.81 -13.66 13.04
C LEU A 59 -5.20 -12.61 12.01
N PHE A 60 -4.32 -11.67 11.67
CA PHE A 60 -4.59 -10.60 10.71
C PHE A 60 -4.84 -11.13 9.30
N ARG A 61 -4.18 -12.23 8.92
CA ARG A 61 -4.38 -12.90 7.62
C ARG A 61 -5.79 -13.47 7.43
N SER A 62 -6.44 -13.92 8.52
CA SER A 62 -7.78 -14.55 8.47
C SER A 62 -8.89 -13.64 8.99
N LYS A 63 -8.62 -12.88 10.06
CA LYS A 63 -9.57 -12.02 10.78
C LYS A 63 -8.91 -10.66 11.10
N PRO A 64 -8.70 -9.80 10.08
CA PRO A 64 -7.97 -8.55 10.22
C PRO A 64 -8.48 -7.66 11.35
N SER A 65 -9.81 -7.46 11.43
CA SER A 65 -10.43 -6.59 12.43
C SER A 65 -10.20 -7.05 13.88
N ASN A 66 -10.10 -8.37 14.11
CA ASN A 66 -9.81 -8.91 15.44
C ASN A 66 -8.36 -8.68 15.85
N ALA A 67 -7.42 -8.85 14.91
CA ALA A 67 -6.01 -8.55 15.15
C ALA A 67 -5.80 -7.04 15.39
N LEU A 68 -6.44 -6.18 14.60
CA LEU A 68 -6.39 -4.72 14.81
C LEU A 68 -6.89 -4.30 16.19
N LYS A 69 -8.03 -4.85 16.64
CA LYS A 69 -8.56 -4.60 18.00
C LYS A 69 -7.60 -5.05 19.10
N SER A 70 -6.95 -6.20 18.90
CA SER A 70 -5.99 -6.78 19.84
C SER A 70 -4.74 -5.91 19.95
N TRP A 71 -4.15 -5.49 18.83
CA TRP A 71 -3.04 -4.52 18.82
C TRP A 71 -3.45 -3.18 19.42
N PHE A 72 -4.62 -2.66 19.07
CA PHE A 72 -5.14 -1.41 19.63
C PHE A 72 -5.20 -1.48 21.16
N ALA A 73 -5.85 -2.52 21.71
CA ALA A 73 -5.96 -2.70 23.16
C ALA A 73 -4.57 -2.80 23.83
N TYR A 74 -3.62 -3.49 23.21
CA TYR A 74 -2.24 -3.59 23.70
C TYR A 74 -1.57 -2.22 23.81
N LEU A 75 -1.67 -1.39 22.76
CA LEU A 75 -1.05 -0.06 22.73
C LEU A 75 -1.72 0.95 23.66
N GLU A 76 -3.01 0.79 23.98
CA GLU A 76 -3.69 1.67 24.94
C GLU A 76 -3.32 1.37 26.40
N THR A 77 -2.81 0.17 26.69
CA THR A 77 -2.37 -0.21 28.05
C THR A 77 -0.91 0.11 28.36
N MET A 78 -0.14 0.52 27.36
CA MET A 78 1.29 0.80 27.49
C MET A 78 1.58 2.23 27.03
N ASP A 79 2.65 2.83 27.57
CA ASP A 79 3.25 4.01 26.96
C ASP A 79 3.98 3.57 25.68
N ALA A 80 3.20 3.26 24.65
CA ALA A 80 3.70 2.68 23.43
C ALA A 80 4.37 3.75 22.56
N ALA A 81 5.60 3.45 22.13
CA ALA A 81 6.36 4.29 21.21
C ALA A 81 5.56 4.63 19.95
N ALA A 82 5.80 5.83 19.40
CA ALA A 82 5.13 6.34 18.20
C ALA A 82 5.20 5.33 17.02
N ASP A 83 6.36 4.69 16.82
CA ASP A 83 6.56 3.71 15.74
C ASP A 83 5.57 2.53 15.81
N LYS A 84 5.25 2.03 17.01
CA LYS A 84 4.25 0.95 17.16
C LYS A 84 2.85 1.42 16.78
N ARG A 85 2.52 2.69 17.03
CA ARG A 85 1.22 3.29 16.65
C ARG A 85 1.15 3.56 15.15
N VAL A 86 2.25 4.02 14.53
CA VAL A 86 2.38 4.17 13.08
C VAL A 86 2.18 2.81 12.39
N LEU A 87 2.83 1.75 12.87
CA LEU A 87 2.66 0.42 12.33
C LEU A 87 1.21 -0.09 12.43
N LEU A 88 0.50 0.20 13.53
CA LEU A 88 -0.92 -0.14 13.64
C LEU A 88 -1.76 0.67 12.63
N LEU A 89 -1.46 1.96 12.44
CA LEU A 89 -2.13 2.81 11.46
C LEU A 89 -1.95 2.28 10.02
N GLU A 90 -0.73 1.87 9.65
CA GLU A 90 -0.44 1.23 8.35
C GLU A 90 -1.24 -0.07 8.15
N ARG A 91 -1.33 -0.92 9.18
CA ARG A 91 -2.14 -2.15 9.15
C ARG A 91 -3.63 -1.85 8.98
N CYS A 92 -4.13 -0.79 9.62
CA CYS A 92 -5.50 -0.34 9.43
C CYS A 92 -5.73 0.14 8.00
N LEU A 93 -4.80 0.92 7.43
CA LEU A 93 -4.87 1.37 6.03
C LEU A 93 -4.86 0.21 5.04
N ASN A 94 -4.03 -0.81 5.27
CA ASN A 94 -4.02 -2.01 4.43
C ASN A 94 -5.39 -2.73 4.46
N THR A 95 -6.03 -2.77 5.63
CA THR A 95 -7.39 -3.31 5.79
C THR A 95 -8.43 -2.45 5.06
N LEU A 96 -8.30 -1.12 5.10
CA LEU A 96 -9.23 -0.20 4.44
C LEU A 96 -9.19 -0.33 2.92
N ARG A 97 -7.99 -0.49 2.35
CA ARG A 97 -7.75 -0.64 0.90
C ARG A 97 -8.26 -1.96 0.32
N ASN A 98 -8.49 -2.95 1.17
CA ASN A 98 -8.95 -4.26 0.72
C ASN A 98 -10.48 -4.26 0.57
N ASP A 99 -10.94 -3.99 -0.65
CA ASP A 99 -12.36 -3.97 -1.00
C ASP A 99 -13.07 -5.33 -0.91
N GLU A 100 -12.32 -6.44 -0.83
CA GLU A 100 -12.88 -7.79 -0.65
C GLU A 100 -13.32 -8.04 0.80
N LEU A 101 -12.83 -7.23 1.76
CA LEU A 101 -13.20 -7.39 3.15
C LEU A 101 -14.61 -6.86 3.45
N PRO A 102 -15.33 -7.49 4.41
CA PRO A 102 -16.61 -7.00 4.87
C PRO A 102 -16.55 -5.53 5.30
N ILE A 103 -17.59 -4.76 4.97
CA ILE A 103 -17.66 -3.33 5.30
C ILE A 103 -17.49 -3.06 6.81
N MET A 104 -17.93 -3.99 7.66
CA MET A 104 -17.77 -3.88 9.10
C MET A 104 -16.32 -3.97 9.55
N ASP A 105 -15.50 -4.81 8.90
CA ASP A 105 -14.07 -4.93 9.21
C ASP A 105 -13.32 -3.66 8.80
N ARG A 106 -13.64 -3.13 7.61
CA ARG A 106 -13.11 -1.85 7.14
C ARG A 106 -13.53 -0.69 8.05
N ARG A 107 -14.77 -0.68 8.54
CA ARG A 107 -15.25 0.33 9.49
C ARG A 107 -14.46 0.28 10.81
N ILE A 108 -14.23 -0.90 11.36
CA ILE A 108 -13.39 -1.08 12.56
C ILE A 108 -11.98 -0.56 12.31
N ALA A 109 -11.39 -0.87 11.15
CA ALA A 109 -10.06 -0.37 10.79
C ALA A 109 -10.02 1.16 10.71
N ALA A 110 -11.03 1.81 10.12
CA ALA A 110 -11.13 3.27 10.11
C ALA A 110 -11.22 3.86 11.51
N GLU A 111 -12.07 3.31 12.38
CA GLU A 111 -12.23 3.78 13.76
C GLU A 111 -10.90 3.74 14.53
N ILE A 112 -10.18 2.61 14.44
CA ILE A 112 -8.87 2.43 15.07
C ILE A 112 -7.83 3.39 14.46
N ALA A 113 -7.77 3.49 13.13
CA ALA A 113 -6.85 4.38 12.42
C ALA A 113 -7.04 5.85 12.83
N PHE A 114 -8.28 6.34 12.89
CA PHE A 114 -8.55 7.70 13.32
C PHE A 114 -8.19 7.94 14.78
N SER A 115 -8.36 6.94 15.65
CA SER A 115 -7.90 7.03 17.04
C SER A 115 -6.39 7.18 17.11
N GLN A 116 -5.64 6.31 16.41
CA GLN A 116 -4.17 6.36 16.43
C GLN A 116 -3.62 7.62 15.78
N MET A 117 -4.19 8.05 14.66
CA MET A 117 -3.82 9.30 13.99
C MET A 117 -4.00 10.51 14.91
N ARG A 118 -5.10 10.60 15.67
CA ARG A 118 -5.30 11.71 16.61
C ARG A 118 -4.26 11.73 17.72
N THR A 119 -3.90 10.57 18.26
CA THR A 119 -2.86 10.46 19.29
C THR A 119 -1.50 10.86 18.72
N LEU A 120 -1.15 10.36 17.53
CA LEU A 120 0.10 10.69 16.84
C LEU A 120 0.20 12.18 16.48
N ALA A 121 -0.89 12.79 16.01
CA ALA A 121 -0.93 14.21 15.66
C ALA A 121 -0.76 15.16 16.86
N GLN A 122 -0.91 14.66 18.11
CA GLN A 122 -0.60 15.43 19.32
C GLN A 122 0.88 15.39 19.69
N ALA A 123 1.66 14.45 19.13
CA ALA A 123 3.09 14.40 19.36
C ALA A 123 3.79 15.54 18.62
N GLU A 124 4.65 16.26 19.33
CA GLU A 124 5.39 17.40 18.78
C GLU A 124 6.24 16.97 17.58
N GLY A 125 6.11 17.70 16.46
CA GLY A 125 6.86 17.46 15.24
C GLY A 125 6.42 16.26 14.40
N TRP A 126 5.44 15.45 14.84
CA TRP A 126 5.06 14.25 14.08
C TRP A 126 4.49 14.59 12.69
N MET A 127 3.67 15.64 12.60
CA MET A 127 3.11 16.15 11.34
C MET A 127 4.08 16.99 10.50
N ASP A 128 5.32 17.20 10.96
CA ASP A 128 6.35 17.89 10.17
C ASP A 128 7.05 16.92 9.20
N ASP A 129 6.96 15.61 9.45
CA ASP A 129 7.47 14.58 8.54
C ASP A 129 6.49 14.37 7.36
N PRO A 130 6.94 14.56 6.10
CA PRO A 130 6.09 14.38 4.94
C PRO A 130 5.49 12.97 4.82
N GLU A 131 6.17 11.91 5.27
CA GLU A 131 5.64 10.54 5.20
C GLU A 131 4.41 10.38 6.10
N ASN A 132 4.45 10.96 7.30
CA ASN A 132 3.32 10.96 8.22
C ASN A 132 2.13 11.75 7.66
N VAL A 133 2.39 12.88 7.01
CA VAL A 133 1.32 13.66 6.37
C VAL A 133 0.69 12.89 5.21
N VAL A 134 1.49 12.17 4.41
CA VAL A 134 0.95 11.27 3.36
C VAL A 134 0.07 10.21 3.99
N LEU A 135 0.51 9.55 5.06
CA LEU A 135 -0.27 8.52 5.76
C LEU A 135 -1.64 9.04 6.24
N VAL A 136 -1.68 10.28 6.77
CA VAL A 136 -2.93 10.95 7.15
C VAL A 136 -3.80 11.25 5.93
N CYS A 137 -3.22 11.75 4.84
CA CYS A 137 -3.96 11.99 3.59
C CYS A 137 -4.56 10.71 3.02
N GLU A 138 -3.83 9.60 3.06
CA GLU A 138 -4.33 8.29 2.64
C GLU A 138 -5.49 7.84 3.54
N LEU A 139 -5.40 7.99 4.86
CA LEU A 139 -6.51 7.67 5.76
C LEU A 139 -7.76 8.50 5.45
N LEU A 140 -7.60 9.80 5.18
CA LEU A 140 -8.70 10.66 4.77
C LEU A 140 -9.30 10.19 3.45
N ALA A 141 -8.48 9.85 2.46
CA ALA A 141 -8.92 9.38 1.16
C ALA A 141 -9.70 8.05 1.25
N GLU A 142 -9.11 7.04 1.90
CA GLU A 142 -9.71 5.70 2.03
C GLU A 142 -10.96 5.70 2.92
N SER A 143 -11.17 6.73 3.73
CA SER A 143 -12.40 6.93 4.52
C SER A 143 -13.44 7.84 3.86
N GLY A 144 -13.22 8.25 2.60
CA GLY A 144 -14.17 9.03 1.80
C GLY A 144 -14.04 10.55 1.96
N ARG A 145 -13.06 11.07 2.71
CA ARG A 145 -12.82 12.51 2.90
C ARG A 145 -11.83 13.06 1.86
N LEU A 146 -12.16 12.84 0.59
CA LEU A 146 -11.28 13.08 -0.54
C LEU A 146 -10.89 14.55 -0.71
N SER A 147 -11.82 15.48 -0.47
CA SER A 147 -11.55 16.92 -0.59
C SER A 147 -10.58 17.42 0.50
N GLU A 148 -10.72 16.90 1.73
CA GLU A 148 -9.79 17.20 2.83
C GLU A 148 -8.39 16.65 2.52
N ALA A 149 -8.33 15.39 2.06
CA ALA A 149 -7.08 14.76 1.62
C ALA A 149 -6.40 15.56 0.50
N LEU A 150 -7.17 16.00 -0.51
CA LEU A 150 -6.66 16.78 -1.63
C LEU A 150 -6.11 18.15 -1.18
N SER A 151 -6.82 18.84 -0.29
CA SER A 151 -6.35 20.12 0.25
C SER A 151 -5.04 19.96 1.04
N MET A 152 -4.95 18.91 1.85
CA MET A 152 -3.76 18.63 2.65
C MET A 152 -2.57 18.22 1.77
N ILE A 153 -2.77 17.34 0.80
CA ILE A 153 -1.69 16.87 -0.07
C ILE A 153 -1.13 17.99 -0.95
N ARG A 154 -1.98 18.92 -1.39
CA ARG A 154 -1.56 20.14 -2.12
C ARG A 154 -0.60 20.98 -1.31
N THR A 155 -0.94 21.21 -0.05
CA THR A 155 -0.08 21.94 0.88
C THR A 155 1.26 21.22 1.06
N LEU A 156 1.23 19.88 1.14
CA LEU A 156 2.44 19.09 1.28
C LEU A 156 3.34 19.17 0.04
N VAL A 157 2.81 19.00 -1.17
CA VAL A 157 3.62 19.08 -2.40
C VAL A 157 4.18 20.47 -2.67
N GLN A 158 3.53 21.54 -2.20
CA GLN A 158 4.09 22.89 -2.26
C GLN A 158 5.34 23.03 -1.38
N LYS A 159 5.32 22.41 -0.18
CA LYS A 159 6.47 22.40 0.74
C LYS A 159 7.56 21.42 0.30
N HIS A 160 7.18 20.25 -0.24
CA HIS A 160 8.06 19.16 -0.64
C HIS A 160 7.82 18.74 -2.10
N PRO A 161 8.16 19.60 -3.09
CA PRO A 161 7.79 19.39 -4.50
C PRO A 161 8.48 18.22 -5.20
N LYS A 162 9.44 17.56 -4.53
CA LYS A 162 10.17 16.39 -5.07
C LYS A 162 9.84 15.09 -4.32
N HIS A 163 8.90 15.11 -3.38
CA HIS A 163 8.55 13.97 -2.56
C HIS A 163 7.58 13.03 -3.33
N PRO A 164 8.03 11.84 -3.79
CA PRO A 164 7.25 11.04 -4.72
C PRO A 164 5.92 10.51 -4.17
N PRO A 165 5.83 9.95 -2.95
CA PRO A 165 4.56 9.51 -2.37
C PRO A 165 3.46 10.58 -2.40
N ALA A 166 3.82 11.83 -2.06
CA ALA A 166 2.85 12.93 -2.12
C ALA A 166 2.40 13.27 -3.54
N ILE A 167 3.31 13.25 -4.51
CA ILE A 167 2.97 13.47 -5.93
C ILE A 167 2.05 12.34 -6.43
N PHE A 168 2.35 11.10 -6.10
CA PHE A 168 1.55 9.93 -6.48
C PHE A 168 0.14 9.99 -5.87
N LEU A 169 0.03 10.33 -4.59
CA LEU A 169 -1.27 10.52 -3.95
C LEU A 169 -2.06 11.69 -4.55
N LEU A 170 -1.39 12.81 -4.87
CA LEU A 170 -2.02 13.93 -5.57
C LEU A 170 -2.59 13.50 -6.94
N VAL A 171 -1.85 12.70 -7.71
CA VAL A 171 -2.33 12.16 -9.00
C VAL A 171 -3.58 11.31 -8.78
N ARG A 172 -3.54 10.36 -7.84
CA ARG A 172 -4.68 9.49 -7.51
C ARG A 172 -5.92 10.30 -7.15
N LEU A 173 -5.76 11.29 -6.26
CA LEU A 173 -6.86 12.16 -5.82
C LEU A 173 -7.39 13.04 -6.94
N SER A 174 -6.50 13.62 -7.76
CA SER A 174 -6.89 14.46 -8.89
C SER A 174 -7.71 13.67 -9.90
N VAL A 175 -7.27 12.45 -10.24
CA VAL A 175 -7.99 11.56 -11.16
C VAL A 175 -9.34 11.13 -10.60
N HIS A 176 -9.39 10.75 -9.33
CA HIS A 176 -10.63 10.34 -8.68
C HIS A 176 -11.66 11.48 -8.62
N LEU A 177 -11.20 12.70 -8.30
CA LEU A 177 -12.06 13.89 -8.22
C LEU A 177 -12.27 14.59 -9.57
N LYS A 178 -11.65 14.09 -10.65
CA LYS A 178 -11.59 14.75 -11.97
C LYS A 178 -11.08 16.20 -11.90
N ASP A 179 -10.18 16.46 -10.97
CA ASP A 179 -9.56 17.77 -10.81
C ASP A 179 -8.43 17.96 -11.82
N THR A 180 -8.56 18.98 -12.66
CA THR A 180 -7.60 19.29 -13.72
C THR A 180 -6.72 20.50 -13.42
N SER A 181 -6.84 21.12 -12.23
CA SER A 181 -6.21 22.42 -11.96
C SER A 181 -4.69 22.40 -11.96
N GLU A 182 -4.08 21.26 -11.63
CA GLU A 182 -2.62 21.11 -11.47
C GLU A 182 -1.99 20.18 -12.52
N LEU A 183 -2.72 19.81 -13.58
CA LEU A 183 -2.24 18.84 -14.58
C LEU A 183 -0.86 19.17 -15.18
N PRO A 184 -0.55 20.42 -15.59
CA PRO A 184 0.77 20.72 -16.14
C PRO A 184 1.90 20.48 -15.14
N TRP A 185 1.67 20.83 -13.87
CA TRP A 185 2.65 20.63 -12.80
C TRP A 185 2.81 19.13 -12.52
N ILE A 186 1.71 18.40 -12.38
CA ILE A 186 1.71 16.95 -12.15
C ILE A 186 2.45 16.23 -13.30
N GLY A 187 2.14 16.56 -14.55
CA GLY A 187 2.78 15.97 -15.72
C GLY A 187 4.29 16.19 -15.73
N ASN A 188 4.75 17.41 -15.45
CA ASN A 188 6.17 17.72 -15.36
C ASN A 188 6.86 16.96 -14.20
N SER A 189 6.23 16.93 -13.03
CA SER A 189 6.75 16.20 -11.86
C SER A 189 6.89 14.70 -12.14
N LEU A 190 5.88 14.08 -12.75
CA LEU A 190 5.94 12.68 -13.17
C LEU A 190 7.02 12.45 -14.23
N ALA A 191 7.17 13.35 -15.19
CA ALA A 191 8.21 13.25 -16.23
C ALA A 191 9.62 13.21 -15.61
N ILE A 192 9.88 14.07 -14.62
CA ILE A 192 11.15 14.07 -13.88
C ILE A 192 11.34 12.76 -13.11
N LEU A 193 10.32 12.30 -12.39
CA LEU A 193 10.41 11.06 -11.59
C LEU A 193 10.59 9.83 -12.47
N SER A 194 9.90 9.75 -13.61
CA SER A 194 9.96 8.62 -14.56
C SER A 194 11.35 8.37 -15.14
N ALA A 195 12.23 9.39 -15.15
CA ALA A 195 13.60 9.26 -15.64
C ALA A 195 14.52 8.50 -14.67
N ARG A 196 14.07 8.24 -13.43
CA ARG A 196 14.83 7.47 -12.44
C ARG A 196 14.87 5.99 -12.83
N LYS A 197 16.01 5.34 -12.60
CA LYS A 197 16.24 3.91 -12.87
C LYS A 197 16.01 3.05 -11.63
N ASP A 198 14.98 3.38 -10.86
CA ASP A 198 14.56 2.70 -9.64
C ASP A 198 13.04 2.45 -9.66
N GLU A 199 12.50 1.87 -8.59
CA GLU A 199 11.05 1.60 -8.47
C GLU A 199 10.20 2.87 -8.56
N VAL A 200 10.72 4.02 -8.10
CA VAL A 200 10.02 5.31 -8.17
C VAL A 200 9.81 5.72 -9.62
N GLY A 201 10.78 5.47 -10.51
CA GLY A 201 10.63 5.73 -11.94
C GLY A 201 9.50 4.92 -12.58
N ILE A 202 9.38 3.64 -12.22
CA ILE A 202 8.29 2.77 -12.71
C ILE A 202 6.95 3.25 -12.16
N GLU A 203 6.89 3.56 -10.87
CA GLU A 203 5.67 4.03 -10.24
C GLU A 203 5.19 5.36 -10.82
N ALA A 204 6.12 6.26 -11.19
CA ALA A 204 5.78 7.48 -11.91
C ALA A 204 5.16 7.20 -13.29
N ILE A 205 5.66 6.22 -14.04
CA ILE A 205 5.09 5.81 -15.34
C ILE A 205 3.70 5.19 -15.18
N ARG A 206 3.48 4.43 -14.10
CA ARG A 206 2.13 3.94 -13.74
C ARG A 206 1.17 5.09 -13.44
N HIS A 207 1.63 6.10 -12.71
CA HIS A 207 0.84 7.30 -12.44
C HIS A 207 0.61 8.17 -13.67
N MET A 208 1.52 8.18 -14.65
CA MET A 208 1.27 8.80 -15.96
C MET A 208 0.13 8.09 -16.71
N SER A 209 0.08 6.75 -16.63
CA SER A 209 -1.02 5.97 -17.20
C SER A 209 -2.36 6.31 -16.53
N LEU A 210 -2.35 6.62 -15.23
CA LEU A 210 -3.52 7.10 -14.51
C LEU A 210 -3.91 8.53 -14.92
N LEU A 211 -2.93 9.43 -15.07
CA LEU A 211 -3.13 10.81 -15.53
C LEU A 211 -3.72 10.87 -16.94
N HIS A 212 -3.40 9.89 -17.80
CA HIS A 212 -3.95 9.73 -19.15
C HIS A 212 -5.49 9.72 -19.16
N LEU A 213 -6.14 9.31 -18.06
CA LEU A 213 -7.61 9.32 -17.93
C LEU A 213 -8.19 10.75 -17.86
N LEU A 214 -7.42 11.73 -17.40
CA LEU A 214 -7.82 13.14 -17.38
C LEU A 214 -7.37 13.88 -18.64
N LEU A 215 -6.13 13.63 -19.07
CA LEU A 215 -5.54 14.24 -20.24
C LEU A 215 -4.71 13.19 -20.99
N PRO A 216 -5.23 12.68 -22.13
CA PRO A 216 -4.53 11.68 -22.90
C PRO A 216 -3.11 12.13 -23.28
N LEU A 217 -2.15 11.27 -22.95
CA LEU A 217 -0.75 11.42 -23.36
C LEU A 217 -0.64 11.27 -24.87
N ASP A 218 0.20 12.11 -25.48
CA ASP A 218 0.50 12.02 -26.89
C ASP A 218 1.38 10.79 -27.23
N PRO A 219 1.40 10.33 -28.50
CA PRO A 219 2.17 9.16 -28.90
C PRO A 219 3.67 9.23 -28.60
N GLU A 220 4.28 10.41 -28.64
CA GLU A 220 5.71 10.58 -28.34
C GLU A 220 5.98 10.36 -26.85
N SER A 221 5.14 10.93 -25.98
CA SER A 221 5.18 10.70 -24.54
C SER A 221 5.00 9.22 -24.18
N LEU A 222 4.09 8.52 -24.86
CA LEU A 222 3.89 7.07 -24.66
C LEU A 222 5.12 6.26 -25.11
N ASN A 223 5.72 6.59 -26.26
CA ASN A 223 6.95 5.95 -26.72
C ASN A 223 8.13 6.22 -25.77
N LYS A 224 8.22 7.42 -25.22
CA LYS A 224 9.22 7.78 -24.21
C LYS A 224 9.06 6.94 -22.94
N CYS A 225 7.83 6.68 -22.49
CA CYS A 225 7.57 5.78 -21.36
C CYS A 225 8.09 4.36 -21.62
N ILE A 226 7.87 3.80 -22.82
CA ILE A 226 8.43 2.49 -23.21
C ILE A 226 9.96 2.49 -23.15
N ASN A 227 10.60 3.54 -23.68
CA ASN A 227 12.05 3.67 -23.64
C ASN A 227 12.58 3.73 -22.20
N LEU A 228 11.93 4.51 -21.32
CA LEU A 228 12.32 4.61 -19.91
C LEU A 228 12.15 3.28 -19.17
N LEU A 229 11.06 2.55 -19.43
CA LEU A 229 10.86 1.20 -18.88
C LEU A 229 11.97 0.24 -19.35
N SER A 230 12.34 0.28 -20.63
CA SER A 230 13.41 -0.59 -21.16
C SER A 230 14.79 -0.33 -20.54
N MET A 231 15.00 0.88 -20.00
CA MET A 231 16.25 1.28 -19.35
C MET A 231 16.25 1.04 -17.82
N ASN A 232 15.16 0.52 -17.26
CA ASN A 232 14.99 0.30 -15.82
C ASN A 232 14.90 -1.20 -15.53
N GLU A 233 15.88 -1.74 -14.82
CA GLU A 233 15.99 -3.19 -14.52
C GLU A 233 14.86 -3.72 -13.63
N ASN A 234 14.16 -2.84 -12.91
CA ASN A 234 13.05 -3.22 -12.05
C ASN A 234 11.72 -3.35 -12.82
N ALA A 235 11.70 -2.98 -14.11
CA ALA A 235 10.48 -2.97 -14.92
C ALA A 235 9.98 -4.40 -15.16
N LYS A 236 8.68 -4.62 -14.97
CA LYS A 236 8.04 -5.92 -15.18
C LYS A 236 7.26 -5.91 -16.49
N PRO A 237 7.00 -7.07 -17.12
CA PRO A 237 6.21 -7.15 -18.36
C PRO A 237 4.86 -6.42 -18.31
N ILE A 238 4.20 -6.43 -17.14
CA ILE A 238 2.94 -5.72 -16.91
C ILE A 238 3.06 -4.19 -17.06
N ASP A 239 4.22 -3.60 -16.77
CA ASP A 239 4.45 -2.16 -16.90
C ASP A 239 4.49 -1.76 -18.39
N PHE A 240 5.10 -2.58 -19.22
CA PHE A 240 5.09 -2.41 -20.68
C PHE A 240 3.70 -2.59 -21.27
N LEU A 241 2.94 -3.60 -20.81
CA LEU A 241 1.55 -3.81 -21.27
C LEU A 241 0.68 -2.59 -21.02
N ARG A 242 0.78 -1.97 -19.85
CA ARG A 242 -0.02 -0.79 -19.50
C ARG A 242 0.16 0.32 -20.53
N ILE A 243 1.42 0.65 -20.86
CA ILE A 243 1.72 1.70 -21.84
C ILE A 243 1.35 1.27 -23.26
N ASN A 244 1.64 0.03 -23.65
CA ASN A 244 1.27 -0.49 -24.97
C ASN A 244 -0.24 -0.55 -25.20
N ALA A 245 -1.04 -0.82 -24.15
CA ALA A 245 -2.50 -0.74 -24.24
C ALA A 245 -2.97 0.70 -24.54
N LEU A 246 -2.36 1.71 -23.92
CA LEU A 246 -2.65 3.12 -24.22
C LEU A 246 -2.23 3.51 -25.64
N ARG A 247 -1.07 3.02 -26.11
CA ARG A 247 -0.61 3.21 -27.50
C ARG A 247 -1.56 2.56 -28.50
N PHE A 248 -2.01 1.34 -28.21
CA PHE A 248 -2.96 0.62 -29.04
C PHE A 248 -4.30 1.37 -29.15
N ALA A 249 -4.80 1.87 -28.02
CA ALA A 249 -6.05 2.63 -27.97
C ALA A 249 -5.98 3.99 -28.68
N SER A 250 -4.79 4.62 -28.71
CA SER A 250 -4.59 5.93 -29.34
C SER A 250 -4.28 5.85 -30.84
N THR A 251 -3.73 4.75 -31.34
CA THR A 251 -3.45 4.58 -32.77
C THR A 251 -4.67 4.10 -33.56
N ARG A 252 -4.80 4.61 -34.81
CA ARG A 252 -5.79 4.16 -35.79
C ARG A 252 -5.16 3.37 -36.95
N ASN A 253 -3.84 3.17 -36.91
CA ASN A 253 -3.12 2.48 -37.97
C ASN A 253 -3.04 0.99 -37.65
N GLU A 254 -3.71 0.15 -38.46
CA GLU A 254 -3.71 -1.31 -38.29
C GLU A 254 -2.31 -1.92 -38.29
N THR A 255 -1.37 -1.35 -39.04
CA THR A 255 0.01 -1.84 -39.08
C THR A 255 0.71 -1.62 -37.75
N GLU A 256 0.48 -0.45 -37.13
CA GLU A 256 1.04 -0.11 -35.82
C GLU A 256 0.37 -0.91 -34.70
N GLN A 257 -0.94 -1.12 -34.79
CA GLN A 257 -1.69 -1.98 -33.87
C GLN A 257 -1.14 -3.41 -33.88
N ASN A 258 -0.92 -3.99 -35.07
CA ASN A 258 -0.32 -5.31 -35.22
C ASN A 258 1.11 -5.39 -34.66
N LEU A 259 1.90 -4.32 -34.83
CA LEU A 259 3.24 -4.25 -34.23
C LEU A 259 3.17 -4.25 -32.70
N ILE A 260 2.26 -3.46 -32.11
CA ILE A 260 2.07 -3.42 -30.66
C ILE A 260 1.65 -4.79 -30.12
N ILE A 261 0.70 -5.47 -30.77
CA ILE A 261 0.27 -6.82 -30.39
C ILE A 261 1.45 -7.78 -30.42
N LYS A 262 2.26 -7.76 -31.50
CA LYS A 262 3.44 -8.61 -31.63
C LYS A 262 4.47 -8.34 -30.52
N THR A 263 4.74 -7.08 -30.21
CA THR A 263 5.64 -6.71 -29.10
C THR A 263 5.10 -7.22 -27.76
N CYS A 264 3.79 -7.15 -27.54
CA CYS A 264 3.18 -7.66 -26.32
C CYS A 264 3.25 -9.20 -26.24
N SER A 265 2.99 -9.93 -27.34
CA SER A 265 3.10 -11.40 -27.36
C SER A 265 4.52 -11.86 -27.02
N GLN A 266 5.54 -11.18 -27.56
CA GLN A 266 6.94 -11.46 -27.25
C GLN A 266 7.32 -11.22 -25.78
N LEU A 267 6.67 -10.28 -25.09
CA LEU A 267 6.95 -10.00 -23.67
C LEU A 267 6.42 -11.08 -22.72
N PHE A 268 5.51 -11.94 -23.18
CA PHE A 268 4.85 -12.98 -22.36
C PHE A 268 5.11 -14.39 -22.89
N ASP A 269 6.03 -14.54 -23.85
CA ASP A 269 6.31 -15.82 -24.52
C ASP A 269 5.04 -16.51 -25.05
N LEU A 270 4.08 -15.70 -25.51
CA LEU A 270 2.84 -16.17 -26.13
C LEU A 270 3.11 -16.33 -27.62
N GLU A 271 3.60 -17.49 -28.04
CA GLU A 271 3.72 -17.86 -29.47
C GLU A 271 2.35 -17.94 -30.16
#